data_AF-A0AAV7MM43-F1
#
_entry.id   AF-A0AAV7MM43-F1
#
_cell.length_a   1.000
_cell.length_b   1.000
_cell.length_c   1.000
_cell.angle_alpha   90.00
_cell.angle_beta   90.00
_cell.angle_gamma   90.00
#
_symmetry.space_group_name_H-M   'P 1'
#
loop_
_entity.id
_entity.type
_entity.pdbx_description
1 polymer ?
#
loop_
_entity_poly.entity_id
_entity_poly.type
_entity_poly.pdbx_seq_one_letter_code
_entity_poly.pdbx_strand_id
1 'polypeptide(L)'
;MTRTAGLANAIPLTVKERIWRKEFIDIFSLLKIQREGLDLTVCDKKDEDRRERKRVRKERNFENWLDAFGIMACVIVEKFPRCAADLWLYESKIHETHHQFPWDAWLEYDKSFRLKMQAHPEMEWNEEDVSSYIHKMMVAKEVKSWAGRKDQPRGQGSAGNLLEI
;
A
#
# COMPACT_ATOMS: atom_id res chain seq x y z
N MET A 1 21.40 17.91 22.13
CA MET A 1 21.19 16.95 21.04
C MET A 1 19.97 17.38 20.25
N THR A 2 20.19 18.08 19.14
CA THR A 2 19.16 18.56 18.23
C THR A 2 18.54 17.37 17.52
N ARG A 3 17.33 16.98 17.94
CA ARG A 3 16.54 15.92 17.32
C ARG A 3 16.32 16.34 15.87
N THR A 4 16.90 15.61 14.91
CA THR A 4 16.59 15.74 13.50
C THR A 4 15.08 15.84 13.35
N ALA A 5 14.59 16.76 12.51
CA ALA A 5 13.18 16.85 12.16
C ALA A 5 12.76 15.52 11.53
N GLY A 6 12.40 14.56 12.37
CA GLY A 6 12.08 13.20 11.94
C GLY A 6 10.77 13.24 11.17
N LEU A 7 10.63 12.37 10.18
CA LEU A 7 9.42 12.24 9.36
C LEU A 7 8.14 12.15 10.22
N ALA A 8 8.25 11.57 11.42
CA ALA A 8 7.19 11.46 12.41
C ALA A 8 6.85 12.76 13.17
N ASN A 9 7.74 13.76 13.27
CA ASN A 9 7.50 14.99 14.04
C ASN A 9 6.39 15.86 13.45
N ALA A 10 6.23 15.83 12.12
CA ALA A 10 5.17 16.56 11.42
C ALA A 10 3.80 15.89 11.56
N ILE A 11 3.73 14.68 12.13
CA ILE A 11 2.48 13.94 12.32
C ILE A 11 1.85 14.32 13.67
N PRO A 12 0.59 14.82 13.69
CA PRO A 12 -0.11 15.15 14.92
C PRO A 12 -0.20 13.96 15.89
N LEU A 13 -0.13 14.23 17.19
CA LEU A 13 -0.16 13.19 18.23
C LEU A 13 -1.42 12.30 18.12
N THR A 14 -2.57 12.90 17.78
CA THR A 14 -3.82 12.16 17.57
C THR A 14 -3.70 11.09 16.48
N VAL A 15 -2.96 11.38 15.40
CA VAL A 15 -2.71 10.40 14.33
C VAL A 15 -1.69 9.36 14.78
N LYS A 16 -0.64 9.77 15.52
CA LYS A 16 0.34 8.84 16.08
C LYS A 16 -0.30 7.82 17.02
N GLU A 17 -1.20 8.26 17.90
CA GLU A 17 -1.91 7.38 18.84
C GLU A 17 -2.73 6.32 18.13
N ARG A 18 -3.40 6.69 17.02
CA ARG A 18 -4.13 5.75 16.18
C ARG A 18 -3.21 4.72 15.54
N ILE A 19 -2.07 5.16 14.99
CA ILE A 19 -1.03 4.27 14.44
C ILE A 19 -0.54 3.30 15.52
N TRP A 20 -0.25 3.79 16.73
CA TRP A 20 0.22 2.96 17.84
C TRP A 20 -0.82 1.95 18.34
N ARG A 21 -2.11 2.23 18.15
CA ARG A 21 -3.22 1.30 18.43
C ARG A 21 -3.47 0.32 17.28
N LYS A 22 -2.63 0.33 16.24
CA LYS A 22 -2.81 -0.48 15.01
C LYS A 22 -4.15 -0.19 14.32
N GLU A 23 -4.71 1.00 14.53
CA GLU A 23 -5.91 1.42 13.78
C GLU A 23 -5.57 1.56 12.29
N PHE A 24 -6.51 1.13 11.45
CA PHE A 24 -6.39 1.28 10.02
C PHE A 24 -6.49 2.76 9.63
N ILE A 25 -5.45 3.24 8.96
CA ILE A 25 -5.36 4.57 8.38
C ILE A 25 -5.02 4.42 6.90
N ASP A 26 -5.65 5.22 6.03
CA ASP A 26 -5.23 5.27 4.62
C ASP A 26 -3.79 5.79 4.56
N ILE A 27 -2.85 4.94 4.18
CA ILE A 27 -1.42 5.21 4.33
C ILE A 27 -1.00 6.46 3.54
N PHE A 28 -1.58 6.67 2.36
CA PHE A 28 -1.33 7.85 1.52
C PHE A 28 -1.75 9.18 2.18
N SER A 29 -2.67 9.15 3.16
CA SER A 29 -3.05 10.35 3.92
C SER A 29 -1.87 10.91 4.73
N LEU A 30 -0.92 10.07 5.12
CA LEU A 30 0.27 10.47 5.88
C LEU A 30 1.17 11.42 5.08
N LEU A 31 1.22 11.27 3.76
CA LEU A 31 1.99 12.15 2.87
C LEU A 31 1.41 13.57 2.85
N LYS A 32 0.08 13.68 2.91
CA LYS A 32 -0.62 14.96 2.97
C LYS A 32 -0.36 15.64 4.32
N ILE A 33 -0.55 14.89 5.40
CA ILE A 33 -0.37 15.38 6.77
C ILE A 33 1.06 15.85 6.99
N GLN A 34 2.05 15.07 6.56
CA GLN A 34 3.46 15.44 6.70
C GLN A 34 3.77 16.75 5.95
N ARG A 35 3.25 16.93 4.74
CA ARG A 35 3.46 18.15 3.96
C ARG A 35 2.85 19.37 4.64
N GLU A 36 1.61 19.25 5.11
CA GLU A 36 0.90 20.33 5.82
C GLU A 36 1.58 20.67 7.15
N GLY A 37 2.07 19.67 7.89
CA GLY A 37 2.81 19.87 9.13
C GLY A 37 4.19 20.51 8.92
N LEU A 38 4.83 20.29 7.76
CA LEU A 38 6.07 20.98 7.37
C LEU A 38 5.80 22.42 6.91
N ASP A 39 4.70 22.67 6.21
CA ASP A 39 4.35 24.00 5.66
C ASP A 39 4.05 25.03 6.78
N LEU A 40 3.55 24.58 7.94
CA LEU A 40 3.35 25.44 9.12
C LEU A 40 4.65 25.97 9.74
N THR A 41 5.81 25.45 9.34
CA THR A 41 7.12 25.92 9.82
C THR A 41 7.77 26.98 8.92
N VAL A 42 7.26 27.16 7.70
CA VAL A 42 7.86 28.06 6.69
C VAL A 42 6.77 28.69 5.80
N CYS A 43 6.38 29.92 6.14
CA CYS A 43 6.00 31.05 5.25
C CYS A 43 4.68 31.79 5.48
N ASP A 44 4.79 33.07 5.14
CA ASP A 44 3.83 34.18 5.18
C ASP A 44 2.48 33.95 4.49
N LYS A 45 1.48 34.65 5.04
CA LYS A 45 0.03 34.65 4.75
C LYS A 45 -0.40 35.01 3.30
N LYS A 46 0.54 35.11 2.34
CA LYS A 46 0.23 35.61 0.97
C LYS A 46 0.11 34.52 -0.11
N ASP A 47 0.44 33.27 0.22
CA ASP A 47 0.45 32.15 -0.74
C ASP A 47 -0.74 31.17 -0.61
N GLU A 48 -1.65 31.42 0.33
CA GLU A 48 -2.73 30.50 0.72
C GLU A 48 -3.72 30.23 -0.43
N ASP A 49 -4.10 31.28 -1.17
CA ASP A 49 -5.05 31.21 -2.30
C ASP A 49 -4.53 30.45 -3.52
N ARG A 50 -3.20 30.37 -3.71
CA ARG A 50 -2.59 29.66 -4.85
C ARG A 50 -2.42 28.17 -4.57
N ARG A 51 -2.31 27.79 -3.29
CA ARG A 51 -2.07 26.40 -2.85
C ARG A 51 -3.36 25.57 -2.79
N GLU A 52 -4.49 26.20 -2.53
CA GLU A 52 -5.80 25.51 -2.48
C GLU A 52 -6.20 24.88 -3.83
N ARG A 53 -5.71 25.43 -4.95
CA ARG A 53 -5.98 24.95 -6.31
C ARG A 53 -5.11 23.76 -6.76
N LYS A 54 -4.12 23.33 -5.96
CA LYS A 54 -3.24 22.17 -6.25
C LYS A 54 -3.37 21.04 -5.23
N ARG A 55 -4.59 20.80 -4.73
CA ARG A 55 -4.95 19.59 -3.96
C ARG A 55 -4.98 18.36 -4.88
N VAL A 56 -3.84 18.01 -5.48
CA VAL A 56 -3.71 16.77 -6.26
C VAL A 56 -3.65 15.63 -5.24
N ARG A 57 -4.69 14.79 -5.23
CA ARG A 57 -4.66 13.51 -4.52
C ARG A 57 -3.43 12.76 -5.03
N LYS A 58 -2.45 12.47 -4.16
CA LYS A 58 -1.25 11.76 -4.57
C LYS A 58 -1.65 10.44 -5.24
N GLU A 59 -0.96 10.14 -6.34
CA GLU A 59 -1.16 8.90 -7.08
C GLU A 59 -0.85 7.70 -6.19
N ARG A 60 -1.68 6.67 -6.27
CA ARG A 60 -1.53 5.44 -5.50
C ARG A 60 -0.55 4.50 -6.19
N ASN A 61 0.71 4.95 -6.31
CA ASN A 61 1.82 4.16 -6.83
C ASN A 61 2.69 3.63 -5.68
N PHE A 62 3.62 2.74 -6.01
CA PHE A 62 4.47 2.07 -5.04
C PHE A 62 5.42 3.05 -4.35
N GLU A 63 5.96 4.04 -5.06
CA GLU A 63 6.88 5.04 -4.52
C GLU A 63 6.21 5.90 -3.45
N ASN A 64 4.99 6.40 -3.72
CA ASN A 64 4.23 7.14 -2.72
C ASN A 64 3.83 6.25 -1.55
N TRP A 65 3.54 4.97 -1.78
CA TRP A 65 3.28 4.04 -0.68
C TRP A 65 4.52 3.85 0.19
N LEU A 66 5.70 3.68 -0.42
CA LEU A 66 6.97 3.51 0.29
C LEU A 66 7.32 4.75 1.13
N ASP A 67 7.18 5.94 0.56
CA ASP A 67 7.33 7.21 1.30
C ASP A 67 6.38 7.26 2.51
N ALA A 68 5.11 6.91 2.30
CA ALA A 68 4.09 6.94 3.34
C ALA A 68 4.34 5.88 4.42
N PHE A 69 4.79 4.71 4.01
CA PHE A 69 5.20 3.62 4.88
C PHE A 69 6.39 4.05 5.74
N GLY A 70 7.39 4.72 5.18
CA GLY A 70 8.51 5.25 5.95
C GLY A 70 8.06 6.18 7.09
N ILE A 71 7.07 7.05 6.84
CA ILE A 71 6.46 7.89 7.89
C ILE A 71 5.81 7.02 8.97
N MET A 72 4.97 6.06 8.57
CA MET A 72 4.28 5.17 9.49
C MET A 72 5.27 4.36 10.34
N ALA A 73 6.31 3.81 9.72
CA ALA A 73 7.38 3.06 10.38
C ALA A 73 8.14 3.92 11.38
N CYS A 74 8.50 5.16 11.02
CA CYS A 74 9.10 6.11 11.97
C CYS A 74 8.20 6.35 13.19
N VAL A 75 6.89 6.55 12.98
CA VAL A 75 5.93 6.74 14.09
C VAL A 75 5.86 5.49 14.97
N ILE A 76 5.82 4.29 14.38
CA ILE A 76 5.76 3.03 15.14
C ILE A 76 7.04 2.86 15.96
N VAL A 77 8.21 2.99 15.34
CA VAL A 77 9.53 2.80 15.98
C VAL A 77 9.79 3.84 17.07
N GLU A 78 9.21 5.05 16.97
CA GLU A 78 9.27 6.07 18.04
C GLU A 78 8.74 5.54 19.38
N LYS A 79 7.71 4.68 19.36
CA LYS A 79 7.10 4.09 20.57
C LYS A 79 7.48 2.63 20.80
N PHE A 80 7.68 1.87 19.72
CA PHE A 80 7.96 0.44 19.75
C PHE A 80 9.22 0.13 18.92
N PRO A 81 10.43 0.46 19.42
CA PRO A 81 11.67 0.26 18.67
C PRO A 81 11.93 -1.19 18.26
N ARG A 82 11.39 -2.15 19.02
CA ARG A 82 11.53 -3.60 18.76
C ARG A 82 10.92 -4.02 17.43
N CYS A 83 9.90 -3.31 16.94
CA CYS A 83 9.22 -3.63 15.68
C CYS A 83 10.02 -3.21 14.43
N ALA A 84 11.20 -2.56 14.58
CA ALA A 84 11.94 -2.02 13.45
C ALA A 84 12.30 -3.11 12.41
N ALA A 85 12.80 -4.26 12.86
CA ALA A 85 13.15 -5.37 11.96
C ALA A 85 11.91 -5.93 11.25
N ASP A 86 10.81 -6.13 11.98
CA ASP A 86 9.56 -6.68 11.44
C ASP A 86 8.94 -5.76 10.37
N LEU A 87 9.04 -4.45 10.57
CA LEU A 87 8.58 -3.46 9.58
C LEU A 87 9.37 -3.51 8.28
N TRP A 88 10.69 -3.77 8.33
CA TRP A 88 11.48 -3.96 7.13
C TRP A 88 11.13 -5.25 6.39
N LEU A 89 10.88 -6.33 7.12
CA LEU A 89 10.41 -7.59 6.53
C LEU A 89 9.04 -7.40 5.85
N TYR A 90 8.14 -6.67 6.51
CA TYR A 90 6.85 -6.30 5.93
C TYR A 90 6.99 -5.50 4.64
N GLU A 91 7.83 -4.46 4.63
CA GLU A 91 8.11 -3.64 3.44
C GLU A 91 8.67 -4.48 2.30
N SER A 92 9.65 -5.33 2.59
CA SER A 92 10.27 -6.23 1.61
C SER A 92 9.24 -7.15 0.97
N LYS A 93 8.25 -7.62 1.74
CA LYS A 93 7.14 -8.45 1.23
C LYS A 93 6.20 -7.68 0.31
N ILE A 94 5.86 -6.44 0.64
CA ILE A 94 5.06 -5.58 -0.24
C ILE A 94 5.82 -5.29 -1.54
N HIS A 95 7.10 -4.97 -1.44
CA HIS A 95 7.99 -4.75 -2.59
C HIS A 95 8.07 -5.98 -3.48
N GLU A 96 8.29 -7.16 -2.91
CA GLU A 96 8.28 -8.43 -3.65
C GLU A 96 6.94 -8.65 -4.38
N THR A 97 5.83 -8.38 -3.69
CA THR A 97 4.48 -8.51 -4.27
C THR A 97 4.27 -7.52 -5.42
N HIS A 98 4.77 -6.30 -5.30
CA HIS A 98 4.69 -5.29 -6.35
C HIS A 98 5.46 -5.71 -7.61
N HIS A 99 6.62 -6.35 -7.47
CA HIS A 99 7.41 -6.84 -8.61
C HIS A 99 6.84 -8.10 -9.26
N GLN A 100 6.33 -9.02 -8.46
CA GLN A 100 5.88 -10.33 -8.96
C GLN A 100 4.47 -10.30 -9.56
N PHE A 101 3.63 -9.35 -9.17
CA PHE A 101 2.21 -9.35 -9.53
C PHE A 101 1.81 -8.02 -10.18
N PRO A 102 1.10 -8.06 -11.31
CA PRO A 102 0.63 -6.85 -11.95
C PRO A 102 -0.53 -6.23 -11.19
N TRP A 103 -0.77 -4.94 -11.45
CA TRP A 103 -1.85 -4.12 -10.87
C TRP A 103 -1.68 -3.85 -9.36
N ASP A 104 -2.77 -3.46 -8.70
CA ASP A 104 -2.81 -3.03 -7.30
C ASP A 104 -2.90 -4.21 -6.30
N ALA A 105 -2.44 -5.41 -6.69
CA ALA A 105 -2.53 -6.60 -5.84
C ALA A 105 -1.75 -6.44 -4.52
N TRP A 106 -0.58 -5.83 -4.59
CA TRP A 106 0.24 -5.48 -3.42
C TRP A 106 -0.47 -4.48 -2.50
N LEU A 107 -1.26 -3.56 -3.05
CA LEU A 107 -1.99 -2.56 -2.28
C LEU A 107 -3.22 -3.15 -1.59
N GLU A 108 -3.93 -4.07 -2.26
CA GLU A 108 -5.03 -4.81 -1.63
C GLU A 108 -4.53 -5.78 -0.55
N TYR A 109 -3.34 -6.35 -0.72
CA TYR A 109 -2.67 -7.11 0.33
C TYR A 109 -2.33 -6.22 1.53
N ASP A 110 -1.64 -5.08 1.33
CA ASP A 110 -1.32 -4.12 2.40
C ASP A 110 -2.58 -3.72 3.18
N LYS A 111 -3.64 -3.33 2.46
CA LYS A 111 -4.92 -2.95 3.05
C LYS A 111 -5.53 -4.08 3.87
N SER A 112 -5.58 -5.29 3.32
CA SER A 112 -6.15 -6.46 4.00
C SER A 112 -5.37 -6.82 5.26
N PHE A 113 -4.04 -6.80 5.18
CA PHE A 113 -3.16 -7.09 6.31
C PHE A 113 -3.36 -6.09 7.45
N ARG A 114 -3.36 -4.79 7.15
CA ARG A 114 -3.53 -3.75 8.19
C ARG A 114 -4.94 -3.73 8.79
N LEU A 115 -5.97 -4.06 8.01
CA LEU A 115 -7.33 -4.27 8.54
C LEU A 115 -7.40 -5.49 9.48
N LYS A 116 -6.73 -6.58 9.12
CA LYS A 116 -6.65 -7.78 9.97
C LYS A 116 -5.91 -7.46 11.27
N MET A 117 -4.80 -6.74 11.20
CA MET A 117 -4.02 -6.33 12.36
C MET A 117 -4.79 -5.34 13.27
N GLN A 118 -5.71 -4.53 12.73
CA GLN A 118 -6.65 -3.77 13.55
C GLN A 118 -7.62 -4.69 14.31
N ALA A 119 -8.14 -5.73 13.65
CA ALA A 119 -9.04 -6.70 14.27
C ALA A 119 -8.34 -7.62 15.29
N HIS A 120 -7.03 -7.82 15.11
CA HIS A 120 -6.16 -8.69 15.90
C HIS A 120 -4.91 -7.93 16.36
N PRO A 121 -5.01 -7.07 17.40
CA PRO A 121 -3.90 -6.24 17.86
C PRO A 121 -2.68 -7.03 18.38
N GLU A 122 -2.84 -8.31 18.66
CA GLU A 122 -1.77 -9.25 19.01
C GLU A 122 -0.84 -9.56 17.83
N MET A 123 -1.31 -9.43 16.58
CA MET A 123 -0.52 -9.79 15.40
C MET A 123 0.74 -8.95 15.26
N GLU A 124 1.87 -9.59 14.96
CA GLU A 124 3.12 -8.91 14.66
C GLU A 124 3.24 -8.50 13.18
N TRP A 125 4.08 -7.51 12.88
CA TRP A 125 4.31 -7.04 11.51
C TRP A 125 5.02 -8.07 10.63
N ASN A 126 5.73 -9.02 11.25
CA ASN A 126 6.43 -10.12 10.59
C ASN A 126 5.52 -11.34 10.32
N GLU A 127 4.28 -11.35 10.83
CA GLU A 127 3.39 -12.49 10.68
C GLU A 127 2.98 -12.66 9.21
N GLU A 128 3.19 -13.87 8.69
CA GLU A 128 2.76 -14.20 7.34
C GLU A 128 1.28 -14.58 7.31
N ASP A 129 0.47 -13.79 6.62
CA ASP A 129 -0.83 -14.26 6.15
C ASP A 129 -0.70 -14.95 4.78
N VAL A 130 -0.08 -16.14 4.78
CA VAL A 130 0.12 -16.97 3.58
C VAL A 130 -1.21 -17.32 2.92
N SER A 131 -2.27 -17.53 3.72
CA SER A 131 -3.59 -17.94 3.23
C SER A 131 -4.33 -16.80 2.51
N SER A 132 -4.32 -15.58 3.06
CA SER A 132 -4.90 -14.40 2.41
C SER A 132 -4.12 -13.99 1.17
N TYR A 133 -2.78 -14.09 1.22
CA TYR A 133 -1.87 -13.87 0.09
C TYR A 133 -2.23 -14.84 -1.04
N ILE A 134 -2.07 -16.15 -0.84
CA ILE A 134 -2.28 -17.15 -1.89
C ILE A 134 -3.74 -17.17 -2.38
N HIS A 135 -4.74 -17.10 -1.51
CA HIS A 135 -6.15 -17.19 -1.92
C HIS A 135 -6.57 -16.02 -2.82
N LYS A 136 -6.25 -14.77 -2.44
CA LYS A 136 -6.60 -13.59 -3.25
C LYS A 136 -5.77 -13.52 -4.53
N MET A 137 -4.55 -14.03 -4.51
CA MET A 137 -3.65 -14.09 -5.66
C MET A 137 -4.00 -15.19 -6.67
N MET A 138 -4.53 -16.33 -6.21
CA MET A 138 -5.02 -17.40 -7.09
C MET A 138 -6.29 -16.98 -7.83
N VAL A 139 -7.21 -16.28 -7.15
CA VAL A 139 -8.41 -15.71 -7.80
C VAL A 139 -8.04 -14.70 -8.89
N ALA A 140 -7.06 -13.82 -8.65
CA ALA A 140 -6.58 -12.87 -9.66
C ALA A 140 -5.95 -13.56 -10.90
N LYS A 141 -5.22 -14.67 -10.70
CA LYS A 141 -4.69 -15.50 -11.79
C LYS A 141 -5.78 -16.23 -12.58
N GLU A 142 -6.84 -16.71 -11.91
CA GLU A 142 -7.97 -17.36 -12.58
C GLU A 142 -8.80 -16.40 -13.43
N VAL A 143 -9.04 -15.18 -12.96
CA VAL A 143 -9.74 -14.14 -13.74
C VAL A 143 -9.01 -13.85 -15.06
N LYS A 144 -7.66 -13.82 -15.05
CA LYS A 144 -6.85 -13.73 -16.29
C LYS A 144 -7.07 -14.90 -17.24
N SER A 145 -7.15 -16.12 -16.70
CA SER A 145 -7.41 -17.32 -17.51
C SER A 145 -8.78 -17.29 -18.19
N TRP A 146 -9.78 -16.66 -17.58
CA TRP A 146 -11.11 -16.50 -18.16
C TRP A 146 -11.11 -15.37 -19.18
N ALA A 147 -10.58 -14.20 -18.83
CA ALA A 147 -10.50 -13.06 -19.74
C ALA A 147 -9.74 -13.42 -21.03
N GLY A 148 -8.57 -14.07 -20.92
CA GLY A 148 -7.80 -14.53 -22.09
C GLY A 148 -8.47 -15.64 -22.90
N ARG A 149 -9.44 -16.38 -22.34
CA ARG A 149 -10.23 -17.39 -23.07
C ARG A 149 -11.36 -16.78 -23.90
N LYS A 150 -11.83 -15.56 -23.58
CA LYS A 150 -12.89 -14.89 -24.35
C LYS A 150 -12.38 -14.24 -25.64
N ASP A 151 -11.07 -13.98 -25.72
CA ASP A 151 -10.45 -13.31 -26.87
C ASP A 151 -9.89 -14.28 -27.92
N GLN A 152 -10.06 -15.59 -27.73
CA GLN A 152 -9.74 -16.58 -28.75
C GLN A 152 -10.93 -16.70 -29.73
N PRO A 153 -10.79 -16.32 -31.02
CA PRO A 153 -11.83 -16.60 -31.99
C PRO A 153 -12.05 -18.11 -32.02
N ARG A 154 -13.32 -18.55 -31.95
CA ARG A 154 -13.68 -19.96 -32.14
C ARG A 154 -13.03 -20.43 -33.43
N GLY A 155 -12.05 -21.32 -33.30
CA GLY A 155 -11.42 -21.97 -34.42
C GLY A 155 -12.49 -22.54 -35.34
N GLN A 156 -12.36 -22.20 -36.63
CA GLN A 156 -13.10 -22.81 -37.72
C GLN A 156 -13.01 -24.33 -37.56
N GLY A 157 -14.16 -24.98 -37.55
CA GLY A 157 -14.24 -26.44 -37.53
C GLY A 157 -13.45 -27.02 -38.69
N SER A 158 -12.61 -28.00 -38.38
CA SER A 158 -11.94 -28.87 -39.33
C SER A 158 -12.99 -29.46 -40.28
N ALA A 159 -13.03 -28.99 -41.52
CA ALA A 159 -13.76 -29.67 -42.59
C ALA A 159 -13.06 -31.02 -42.83
N GLY A 160 -13.77 -32.11 -42.53
CA GLY A 160 -13.30 -33.45 -42.81
C GLY A 160 -13.05 -33.65 -44.29
N ASN A 161 -11.93 -34.28 -44.62
CA ASN A 161 -11.68 -34.86 -45.93
C ASN A 161 -12.82 -35.83 -46.27
N LEU A 162 -13.64 -35.46 -47.26
CA LEU A 162 -14.42 -36.43 -48.02
C LEU A 162 -13.46 -37.09 -49.02
N LEU A 163 -13.26 -38.40 -48.84
CA LEU A 163 -12.68 -39.28 -49.84
C LEU A 163 -13.76 -39.48 -50.92
N GLU A 164 -13.52 -38.99 -52.13
CA GLU A 164 -14.21 -39.49 -53.33
C GLU A 164 -13.46 -40.73 -53.84
N ILE A 165 -14.21 -41.83 -53.99
CA ILE A 165 -13.90 -42.99 -54.84
C ILE A 165 -14.91 -42.92 -55.98
#